data_AF-A0A7Z9IA22-F1
#
_entry.id   AF-A0A7Z9IA22-F1
#
_cell.length_a   1.000
_cell.length_b   1.000
_cell.length_c   1.000
_cell.angle_alpha   90.00
_cell.angle_beta   90.00
_cell.angle_gamma   90.00
#
_symmetry.space_group_name_H-M   'P 1'
#
loop_
_entity.id
_entity.type
_entity.pdbx_description
1 polymer ?
#
loop_
_entity_poly.entity_id
_entity_poly.type
_entity_poly.pdbx_seq_one_letter_code
_entity_poly.pdbx_strand_id
1 'polypeptide(L)'
;MKSSMSKKYIIKNAIDLANPMLGTKIINCSDEFFAPATRIINPLPAIFKENAFDNHGKWMDGWETRRRRSDGNDYLIIKLGKPGKIQLVDIDTTYFNGNQPEYAQLEGCFSKNNKLKNIKWIKITNKSKIKPNHNNILKSKSLKTFNFVRLNIYP
;
A
#
# COMPACT_ATOMS: atom_id res chain seq x y z
N MET A 1 21.90 20.12 -11.61
CA MET A 1 22.08 18.83 -10.91
C MET A 1 21.27 17.77 -11.63
N LYS A 2 21.90 16.71 -12.12
CA LYS A 2 21.19 15.58 -12.77
C LYS A 2 20.27 14.96 -11.73
N SER A 3 18.97 15.14 -11.90
CA SER A 3 17.96 14.38 -11.17
C SER A 3 18.19 12.92 -11.51
N SER A 4 18.83 12.22 -10.58
CA SER A 4 18.92 10.77 -10.59
C SER A 4 17.48 10.27 -10.46
N MET A 5 16.81 10.01 -11.59
CA MET A 5 15.65 9.13 -11.62
C MET A 5 16.07 7.86 -10.88
N SER A 6 15.53 7.67 -9.68
CA SER A 6 15.81 6.50 -8.89
C SER A 6 15.48 5.28 -9.76
N LYS A 7 16.45 4.38 -9.91
CA LYS A 7 16.31 3.07 -10.56
C LYS A 7 15.36 2.17 -9.73
N LYS A 8 14.20 2.67 -9.30
CA LYS A 8 13.54 2.12 -8.12
C LYS A 8 12.84 0.79 -8.42
N TYR A 9 12.38 0.52 -9.66
CA TYR A 9 11.67 -0.74 -9.97
C TYR A 9 11.77 -1.28 -11.41
N ILE A 10 12.96 -1.33 -12.03
CA ILE A 10 13.14 -2.26 -13.16
C ILE A 10 13.45 -3.65 -12.59
N ILE A 11 12.44 -4.28 -11.98
CA ILE A 11 12.50 -5.72 -11.78
C ILE A 11 12.26 -6.33 -13.17
N LYS A 12 13.29 -6.98 -13.70
CA LYS A 12 13.22 -7.61 -15.03
C LYS A 12 11.98 -8.50 -15.10
N ASN A 13 11.13 -8.27 -16.09
CA ASN A 13 9.87 -9.01 -16.33
C ASN A 13 8.78 -8.85 -15.25
N ALA A 14 8.77 -7.75 -14.50
CA ALA A 14 7.65 -7.41 -13.60
C ALA A 14 7.05 -6.05 -13.95
N ILE A 15 5.79 -5.87 -13.58
CA ILE A 15 5.04 -4.61 -13.69
C ILE A 15 4.43 -4.29 -12.33
N ASP A 16 4.33 -3.00 -12.01
CA ASP A 16 3.58 -2.55 -10.84
C ASP A 16 2.08 -2.65 -11.10
N LEU A 17 1.45 -3.69 -10.54
CA LEU A 17 0.01 -3.92 -10.64
C LEU A 17 -0.82 -2.91 -9.83
N ALA A 18 -0.20 -2.16 -8.92
CA ALA A 18 -0.83 -1.09 -8.15
C ALA A 18 -0.73 0.27 -8.86
N ASN A 19 -0.09 0.34 -10.03
CA ASN A 19 0.01 1.58 -10.78
C ASN A 19 -1.38 2.04 -11.30
N PRO A 20 -1.83 3.28 -11.02
CA PRO A 20 -3.12 3.82 -11.47
C PRO A 20 -3.28 3.85 -12.99
N MET A 21 -2.19 3.94 -13.76
CA MET A 21 -2.23 3.89 -15.23
C MET A 21 -2.80 2.57 -15.75
N LEU A 22 -2.71 1.49 -14.97
CA LEU A 22 -3.33 0.21 -15.31
C LEU A 22 -4.81 0.13 -14.94
N GLY A 23 -5.38 1.18 -14.34
CA GLY A 23 -6.74 1.21 -13.82
C GLY A 23 -6.87 0.77 -12.36
N THR A 24 -5.76 0.81 -11.60
CA THR A 24 -5.77 0.53 -10.15
C THR A 24 -6.66 1.54 -9.43
N LYS A 25 -7.44 1.07 -8.44
CA LYS A 25 -8.33 1.92 -7.64
C LYS A 25 -8.32 1.52 -6.18
N ILE A 26 -8.36 2.51 -5.30
CA ILE A 26 -8.74 2.31 -3.90
C ILE A 26 -10.23 1.99 -3.85
N ILE A 27 -10.59 0.92 -3.14
CA ILE A 27 -11.97 0.43 -3.04
C ILE A 27 -12.58 0.76 -1.69
N ASN A 28 -11.81 0.57 -0.62
CA ASN A 28 -12.26 0.82 0.74
C ASN A 28 -11.06 0.91 1.68
N CYS A 29 -11.17 1.66 2.77
CA CYS A 29 -10.21 1.67 3.86
C CYS A 29 -10.93 1.65 5.21
N SER A 30 -10.25 1.24 6.28
CA SER A 30 -10.83 1.30 7.64
C SER A 30 -10.86 2.71 8.20
N ASP A 31 -9.88 3.53 7.85
CA ASP A 31 -9.69 4.90 8.31
C ASP A 31 -8.75 5.62 7.32
N GLU A 32 -8.89 6.93 7.18
CA GLU A 32 -7.97 7.78 6.37
C GLU A 32 -7.88 9.19 6.97
N PHE A 33 -7.93 9.28 8.29
CA PHE A 33 -8.13 10.54 8.99
C PHE A 33 -7.00 11.56 8.75
N PHE A 34 -5.73 11.15 8.78
CA PHE A 34 -4.59 12.06 8.67
C PHE A 34 -4.04 12.19 7.24
N ALA A 35 -4.26 11.18 6.40
CA ALA A 35 -3.95 11.30 4.97
C ALA A 35 -4.82 10.33 4.14
N PRO A 36 -5.37 10.80 3.00
CA PRO A 36 -6.30 10.02 2.19
C PRO A 36 -5.63 8.82 1.55
N ALA A 37 -6.31 7.68 1.56
CA ALA A 37 -5.76 6.41 1.08
C ALA A 37 -5.39 6.42 -0.42
N THR A 38 -6.00 7.33 -1.20
CA THR A 38 -5.76 7.50 -2.64
C THR A 38 -4.32 7.90 -2.99
N ARG A 39 -3.54 8.46 -2.05
CA ARG A 39 -2.15 8.86 -2.31
C ARG A 39 -1.19 7.68 -2.41
N ILE A 40 -1.48 6.56 -1.75
CA ILE A 40 -0.55 5.42 -1.67
C ILE A 40 -0.27 4.76 -3.03
N ILE A 41 -1.17 4.95 -4.02
CA ILE A 41 -1.00 4.41 -5.38
C ILE A 41 -0.34 5.43 -6.33
N ASN A 42 0.09 6.59 -5.85
CA ASN A 42 0.84 7.53 -6.68
C ASN A 42 2.17 6.88 -7.13
N PRO A 43 2.45 6.75 -8.44
CA PRO A 43 3.66 6.08 -8.92
C PRO A 43 4.92 6.97 -8.81
N LEU A 44 4.76 8.26 -8.49
CA LEU A 44 5.88 9.17 -8.29
C LEU A 44 6.53 8.95 -6.92
N PRO A 45 7.84 9.25 -6.77
CA PRO A 45 8.47 9.25 -5.47
C PRO A 45 7.71 10.14 -4.48
N ALA A 46 7.55 9.68 -3.25
CA ALA A 46 6.96 10.46 -2.19
C ALA A 46 7.68 11.81 -2.03
N ILE A 47 6.93 12.87 -1.74
CA ILE A 47 7.47 14.21 -1.49
C ILE A 47 7.13 14.69 -0.08
N PHE A 48 8.00 15.53 0.48
CA PHE A 48 7.72 16.23 1.73
C PHE A 48 7.45 17.70 1.44
N LYS A 49 6.40 18.26 2.06
CA LYS A 49 6.04 19.68 1.96
C LYS A 49 5.94 20.25 3.36
N GLU A 50 6.95 21.01 3.77
CA GLU A 50 7.11 21.49 5.15
C GLU A 50 5.89 22.28 5.64
N ASN A 51 5.37 23.17 4.81
CA ASN A 51 4.29 24.11 5.16
C ASN A 51 2.97 23.82 4.43
N ALA A 52 2.71 22.56 4.07
CA ALA A 52 1.47 22.18 3.39
C ALA A 52 0.45 21.58 4.36
N PHE A 53 -0.80 22.00 4.21
CA PHE A 53 -1.95 21.51 4.95
C PHE A 53 -3.11 21.26 4.00
N ASP A 54 -3.97 20.31 4.36
CA ASP A 54 -5.24 20.04 3.68
C ASP A 54 -6.34 19.73 4.71
N ASN A 55 -7.48 19.20 4.25
CA ASN A 55 -8.61 18.87 5.12
C ASN A 55 -8.31 17.74 6.15
N HIS A 56 -7.14 17.11 6.09
CA HIS A 56 -6.64 16.10 7.04
C HIS A 56 -5.56 16.65 7.99
N GLY A 57 -5.28 17.97 7.96
CA GLY A 57 -4.25 18.60 8.78
C GLY A 57 -2.94 18.73 8.02
N LYS A 58 -1.81 18.36 8.64
CA LYS A 58 -0.50 18.41 7.97
C LYS A 58 -0.52 17.47 6.77
N TRP A 59 -0.19 18.00 5.60
CA TRP A 59 -0.22 17.22 4.36
C TRP A 59 0.87 16.14 4.39
N MET A 60 0.46 14.88 4.18
CA MET A 60 1.36 13.73 4.04
C MET A 60 1.15 13.05 2.68
N ASP A 61 2.24 12.65 2.03
CA ASP A 61 2.21 11.94 0.74
C ASP A 61 2.08 10.44 0.95
N GLY A 62 0.92 10.01 1.43
CA GLY A 62 0.64 8.61 1.72
C GLY A 62 -0.72 8.42 2.35
N TRP A 63 -0.92 7.26 2.96
CA TRP A 63 -2.11 6.91 3.71
C TRP A 63 -1.79 6.90 5.20
N GLU A 64 -2.54 7.64 6.01
CA GLU A 64 -2.30 7.73 7.46
C GLU A 64 -3.62 7.65 8.24
N THR A 65 -3.64 6.74 9.21
CA THR A 65 -4.79 6.48 10.07
C THR A 65 -4.59 7.06 11.46
N ARG A 66 -5.68 7.23 12.22
CA ARG A 66 -5.61 7.51 13.65
C ARG A 66 -4.86 6.39 14.37
N ARG A 67 -4.10 6.77 15.40
CA ARG A 67 -3.48 5.79 16.31
C ARG A 67 -4.55 4.87 16.89
N ARG A 68 -4.44 3.59 16.57
CA ARG A 68 -5.32 2.55 17.12
C ARG A 68 -4.91 2.24 18.57
N ARG A 69 -5.89 2.19 19.47
CA ARG A 69 -5.73 1.84 20.90
C ARG A 69 -6.46 0.55 21.29
N SER A 70 -7.14 -0.07 20.33
CA SER A 70 -7.87 -1.32 20.47
C SER A 70 -7.21 -2.42 19.66
N ASP A 71 -7.60 -3.66 19.91
CA ASP A 71 -7.09 -4.79 19.15
C ASP A 71 -7.40 -4.69 17.65
N GLY A 72 -6.62 -5.43 16.86
CA GLY A 72 -6.81 -5.55 15.42
C GLY A 72 -5.84 -4.69 14.60
N ASN A 73 -6.31 -4.26 13.43
CA ASN A 73 -5.49 -3.62 12.42
C ASN A 73 -6.32 -2.64 11.59
N ASP A 74 -5.65 -1.68 10.97
CA ASP A 74 -6.23 -0.90 9.89
C ASP A 74 -6.00 -1.60 8.56
N TYR A 75 -6.90 -1.39 7.61
CA TYR A 75 -6.84 -2.04 6.31
C TYR A 75 -7.14 -1.09 5.16
N LEU A 76 -6.58 -1.43 4.01
CA LEU A 76 -6.82 -0.78 2.73
C LEU A 76 -7.05 -1.84 1.65
N ILE A 77 -8.18 -1.76 0.96
CA ILE A 77 -8.54 -2.63 -0.15
C ILE A 77 -8.28 -1.91 -1.47
N ILE A 78 -7.50 -2.55 -2.34
CA ILE A 78 -7.08 -2.03 -3.64
C ILE A 78 -7.53 -3.01 -4.71
N LYS A 79 -8.21 -2.51 -5.75
CA LYS A 79 -8.40 -3.23 -7.00
C LYS A 79 -7.18 -2.99 -7.88
N LEU A 80 -6.45 -4.04 -8.20
CA LEU A 80 -5.30 -3.97 -9.10
C LEU A 80 -5.77 -3.63 -10.52
N GLY A 81 -4.96 -2.87 -11.25
CA GLY A 81 -5.29 -2.47 -12.62
C GLY A 81 -5.43 -3.66 -13.58
N LYS A 82 -4.66 -4.73 -13.33
CA LYS A 82 -4.80 -6.02 -14.00
C LYS A 82 -4.69 -7.16 -13.00
N PRO A 83 -5.40 -8.29 -13.23
CA PRO A 83 -5.13 -9.50 -12.47
C PRO A 83 -3.69 -9.99 -12.71
N GLY A 84 -2.99 -10.40 -11.65
CA GLY A 84 -1.61 -10.86 -11.78
C GLY A 84 -1.12 -11.67 -10.58
N LYS A 85 0.02 -12.33 -10.77
CA LYS A 85 0.76 -13.00 -9.69
C LYS A 85 1.71 -11.99 -9.07
N ILE A 86 1.68 -11.88 -7.74
CA ILE A 86 2.50 -10.92 -7.01
C ILE A 86 3.79 -11.62 -6.58
N GLN A 87 4.94 -11.07 -6.95
CA GLN A 87 6.26 -11.59 -6.58
C GLN A 87 6.83 -10.83 -5.38
N LEU A 88 6.75 -9.50 -5.43
CA LEU A 88 7.25 -8.58 -4.42
C LEU A 88 6.16 -7.56 -4.10
N VAL A 89 6.19 -7.07 -2.87
CA VAL A 89 5.36 -5.96 -2.38
C VAL A 89 6.32 -4.96 -1.76
N ASP A 90 6.29 -3.71 -2.21
CA ASP A 90 7.00 -2.63 -1.54
C ASP A 90 6.01 -1.82 -0.70
N ILE A 91 6.30 -1.71 0.59
CA ILE A 91 5.60 -0.81 1.50
C ILE A 91 6.57 0.34 1.79
N ASP A 92 6.43 1.41 1.01
CA ASP A 92 7.25 2.60 1.13
C ASP A 92 6.74 3.48 2.27
N THR A 93 7.57 3.68 3.30
CA THR A 93 7.29 4.52 4.46
C THR A 93 8.11 5.81 4.43
N THR A 94 8.59 6.24 3.26
CA THR A 94 9.31 7.51 3.11
C THR A 94 8.54 8.66 3.76
N TYR A 95 9.21 9.45 4.59
CA TYR A 95 8.66 10.52 5.46
C TYR A 95 7.75 10.11 6.61
N PHE A 96 7.41 8.82 6.75
CA PHE A 96 6.82 8.27 7.96
C PHE A 96 7.93 7.77 8.89
N ASN A 97 8.33 8.61 9.84
CA ASN A 97 9.46 8.37 10.74
C ASN A 97 9.06 8.58 12.20
N GLY A 98 8.58 7.50 12.83
CA GLY A 98 8.00 7.49 14.18
C GLY A 98 6.48 7.23 14.18
N ASN A 99 5.81 7.38 13.04
CA ASN A 99 4.38 7.12 12.85
C ASN A 99 4.08 6.04 11.78
N GLN A 100 5.10 5.38 11.22
CA GLN A 100 4.91 4.19 10.41
C GLN A 100 4.24 3.07 11.22
N PRO A 101 3.51 2.14 10.58
CA PRO A 101 2.97 0.98 11.30
C PRO A 101 4.10 0.10 11.85
N GLU A 102 3.85 -0.61 12.96
CA GLU A 102 4.86 -1.51 13.52
C GLU A 102 5.04 -2.75 12.64
N TYR A 103 3.92 -3.28 12.12
CA TYR A 103 3.92 -4.39 11.17
C TYR A 103 2.95 -4.16 10.02
N ALA A 104 3.20 -4.84 8.90
CA ALA A 104 2.23 -4.93 7.81
C ALA A 104 2.16 -6.32 7.20
N GLN A 105 1.03 -6.60 6.54
CA GLN A 105 0.77 -7.82 5.80
C GLN A 105 -0.09 -7.53 4.58
N LEU A 106 0.23 -8.16 3.44
CA LEU A 106 -0.62 -8.15 2.26
C LEU A 106 -1.39 -9.47 2.14
N GLU A 107 -2.68 -9.36 1.85
CA GLU A 107 -3.55 -10.46 1.45
C GLU A 107 -4.18 -10.16 0.09
N GLY A 108 -4.70 -11.17 -0.59
CA GLY A 108 -5.35 -10.98 -1.89
C GLY A 108 -6.50 -11.94 -2.13
N CYS A 109 -7.33 -11.57 -3.10
CA CYS A 109 -8.34 -12.45 -3.65
C CYS A 109 -8.49 -12.24 -5.17
N PHE A 110 -9.17 -13.20 -5.81
CA PHE A 110 -9.61 -13.06 -7.19
C PHE A 110 -11.14 -13.02 -7.22
N SER A 111 -11.73 -11.90 -7.64
CA SER A 111 -13.19 -11.74 -7.76
C SER A 111 -13.58 -11.42 -9.21
N LYS A 112 -14.34 -12.32 -9.86
CA LYS A 112 -14.78 -12.16 -11.25
C LYS A 112 -15.81 -11.03 -11.43
N ASN A 113 -16.67 -10.82 -10.44
CA ASN A 113 -17.81 -9.89 -10.49
C ASN A 113 -17.60 -8.62 -9.64
N ASN A 114 -16.36 -8.36 -9.19
CA ASN A 114 -16.01 -7.28 -8.27
C ASN A 114 -16.78 -7.29 -6.93
N LYS A 115 -17.46 -8.39 -6.56
CA LYS A 115 -18.10 -8.52 -5.25
C LYS A 115 -17.07 -9.06 -4.25
N LEU A 116 -16.93 -8.38 -3.11
CA LEU A 116 -15.99 -8.73 -2.04
C LEU A 116 -16.67 -9.20 -0.75
N LYS A 117 -18.01 -9.21 -0.71
CA LYS A 117 -18.77 -9.71 0.45
C LYS A 117 -18.45 -11.19 0.66
N ASN A 118 -18.07 -11.55 1.88
CA ASN A 118 -17.72 -12.91 2.30
C ASN A 118 -16.56 -13.55 1.50
N ILE A 119 -15.71 -12.74 0.85
CA ILE A 119 -14.56 -13.26 0.11
C ILE A 119 -13.52 -13.83 1.09
N LYS A 120 -12.94 -14.98 0.73
CA LYS A 120 -11.80 -15.54 1.46
C LYS A 120 -10.51 -14.86 1.00
N TRP A 121 -9.94 -14.03 1.86
CA TRP A 121 -8.63 -13.44 1.66
C TRP A 121 -7.52 -14.47 1.85
N ILE A 122 -6.53 -14.45 0.96
CA ILE A 122 -5.39 -15.37 0.97
C ILE A 122 -4.14 -14.55 1.29
N LYS A 123 -3.36 -14.99 2.28
CA LYS A 123 -2.09 -14.35 2.62
C LYS A 123 -1.14 -14.36 1.42
N ILE A 124 -0.67 -13.17 1.04
CA ILE A 124 0.37 -12.97 0.03
C ILE A 124 1.71 -12.87 0.74
N THR A 125 1.81 -12.12 1.83
CA THR A 125 3.04 -11.98 2.63
C THR A 125 2.81 -12.47 4.07
N ASN A 126 3.90 -12.69 4.80
CA ASN A 126 3.84 -12.77 6.26
C ASN A 126 3.52 -11.40 6.86
N LYS A 127 3.07 -11.37 8.12
CA LYS A 127 3.12 -10.15 8.93
C LYS A 127 4.59 -9.86 9.23
N SER A 128 5.08 -8.70 8.83
CA SER A 128 6.49 -8.34 8.90
C SER A 128 6.69 -6.97 9.51
N LYS A 129 7.77 -6.81 10.29
CA LYS A 129 8.14 -5.54 10.91
C LYS A 129 8.42 -4.52 9.82
N ILE A 130 7.92 -3.29 9.98
CA ILE A 130 8.10 -2.21 9.01
C ILE A 130 9.07 -1.18 9.58
N LYS A 131 10.07 -0.81 8.77
CA LYS A 131 11.06 0.21 9.12
C LYS A 131 10.51 1.59 8.79
N PRO A 132 10.83 2.61 9.60
CA PRO A 132 10.54 4.01 9.27
C PRO A 132 11.35 4.49 8.07
N ASN A 133 10.79 5.41 7.29
CA ASN A 133 11.49 6.10 6.20
C ASN A 133 12.25 5.14 5.26
N HIS A 134 11.58 4.07 4.81
CA HIS A 134 12.23 2.96 4.12
C HIS A 134 11.35 2.31 3.06
N ASN A 135 11.99 1.68 2.07
CA ASN A 135 11.34 0.75 1.15
C ASN A 135 11.33 -0.65 1.75
N ASN A 136 10.17 -1.08 2.26
CA ASN A 136 10.03 -2.37 2.92
C ASN A 136 9.60 -3.43 1.89
N ILE A 137 10.59 -4.08 1.28
CA ILE A 137 10.37 -5.12 0.26
C ILE A 137 10.00 -6.46 0.92
N LEU A 138 8.75 -6.87 0.76
CA LEU A 138 8.21 -8.15 1.23
C LEU A 138 8.09 -9.14 0.06
N LYS A 139 8.55 -10.37 0.27
CA LYS A 139 8.42 -11.45 -0.73
C LYS A 139 7.07 -12.14 -0.61
N SER A 140 6.42 -12.35 -1.76
CA SER A 140 5.20 -13.14 -1.82
C SER A 140 5.47 -14.61 -1.47
N LYS A 141 4.49 -15.22 -0.80
CA LYS A 141 4.40 -16.65 -0.47
C LYS A 141 3.31 -17.35 -1.28
N SER A 142 2.68 -16.64 -2.22
CA SER A 142 1.59 -17.17 -3.04
C SER A 142 1.93 -17.09 -4.52
N LEU A 143 1.61 -18.18 -5.24
CA LEU A 143 1.70 -18.25 -6.71
C LEU A 143 0.35 -18.02 -7.40
N LYS A 144 -0.69 -17.69 -6.61
CA LYS A 144 -2.04 -17.45 -7.13
C LYS A 144 -2.13 -16.10 -7.83
N THR A 145 -3.11 -15.98 -8.72
CA THR A 145 -3.46 -14.73 -9.39
C THR A 145 -4.46 -13.96 -8.52
N PHE A 146 -4.24 -12.66 -8.37
CA PHE A 146 -5.08 -11.75 -7.60
C PHE A 146 -5.52 -10.57 -8.48
N ASN A 147 -6.73 -10.05 -8.25
CA ASN A 147 -7.17 -8.78 -8.83
C ASN A 147 -7.63 -7.76 -7.77
N PHE A 148 -7.73 -8.20 -6.52
CA PHE A 148 -7.84 -7.33 -5.35
C PHE A 148 -6.78 -7.72 -4.33
N VAL A 149 -6.24 -6.72 -3.65
CA VAL A 149 -5.37 -6.90 -2.49
C VAL A 149 -5.92 -6.13 -1.30
N ARG A 150 -5.60 -6.61 -0.10
CA ARG A 150 -5.87 -5.95 1.16
C ARG A 150 -4.55 -5.78 1.90
N LEU A 151 -4.10 -4.54 2.02
CA LEU A 151 -3.01 -4.15 2.90
C LEU A 151 -3.57 -4.07 4.31
N ASN A 152 -2.94 -4.76 5.25
CA ASN A 152 -3.23 -4.68 6.67
C ASN A 152 -2.02 -4.05 7.36
N ILE A 153 -2.24 -3.00 8.16
CA ILE A 153 -1.23 -2.35 8.98
C ILE A 153 -1.58 -2.50 10.46
N TYR A 154 -0.60 -2.84 11.29
CA TYR A 154 -0.78 -3.13 12.70
C TYR A 154 -0.04 -2.08 13.54
N PRO A 155 -0.62 -1.64 14.67
CA PRO A 155 0.11 -0.86 15.66
C PRO A 155 1.30 -1.62 16.22
#